data_AF-A0A1Q3CY68-F1
#
_entry.id   AF-A0A1Q3CY68-F1
#
_cell.length_a   1.000
_cell.length_b   1.000
_cell.length_c   1.000
_cell.angle_alpha   90.00
_cell.angle_beta   90.00
_cell.angle_gamma   90.00
#
_symmetry.space_group_name_H-M   'P 1'
#
loop_
_entity.id
_entity.type
_entity.pdbx_description
1 polymer ?
#
loop_
_entity_poly.entity_id
_entity_poly.type
_entity_poly.pdbx_seq_one_letter_code
_entity_poly.pdbx_strand_id
1 'polypeptide(L)'
;MEIKITTFIQSLDHDLWDIIVFGLEFPKENVSNSRIRYNEKEKEMLRLNAKAKHLMFCAWNYNVFDRISSCILAKEIWDRLEHIYEENNGEVTSLCHKLEHIYEENNVEVTSLCLMAREVSERESDEEDASKERNEVSYDEFIEVVDMYTLIISYLKNKIKCLTVENNELKINISSMNENESKKEEIGLLKKEISCLSKEYESLKNELDILNMSLELSTDFKEENEKLKIEVDALKKMF
;
A
#
# COMPACT_ATOMS: atom_id res chain seq x y z
N MET A 1 -18.05 6.01 1.03
CA MET A 1 -17.39 4.73 1.37
C MET A 1 -18.39 3.81 2.05
N GLU A 2 -19.05 4.30 3.10
CA GLU A 2 -20.18 3.67 3.80
C GLU A 2 -21.18 3.01 2.85
N ILE A 3 -21.86 3.78 1.98
CA ILE A 3 -22.87 3.26 1.03
C ILE A 3 -22.35 2.10 0.16
N LYS A 4 -21.08 2.10 -0.27
CA LYS A 4 -20.56 1.04 -1.16
C LYS A 4 -20.22 -0.25 -0.40
N ILE A 5 -19.65 -0.13 0.80
CA ILE A 5 -19.33 -1.28 1.65
C ILE A 5 -20.62 -1.88 2.22
N THR A 6 -21.58 -1.03 2.60
CA THR A 6 -22.92 -1.43 3.00
C THR A 6 -23.59 -2.25 1.90
N THR A 7 -23.69 -1.73 0.66
CA THR A 7 -24.33 -2.45 -0.44
C THR A 7 -23.59 -3.75 -0.79
N PHE A 8 -22.26 -3.76 -0.72
CA PHE A 8 -21.47 -4.96 -1.02
C PHE A 8 -21.66 -6.06 0.03
N ILE A 9 -21.54 -5.75 1.32
CA ILE A 9 -21.71 -6.74 2.39
C ILE A 9 -23.15 -7.23 2.41
N GLN A 10 -24.13 -6.32 2.27
CA GLN A 10 -25.55 -6.68 2.18
C GLN A 10 -25.85 -7.58 0.96
N SER A 11 -25.14 -7.41 -0.15
CA SER A 11 -25.29 -8.28 -1.33
C SER A 11 -24.75 -9.70 -1.13
N LEU A 12 -23.83 -9.88 -0.17
CA LEU A 12 -23.29 -11.19 0.18
C LEU A 12 -24.13 -11.89 1.23
N ASP A 13 -24.49 -11.18 2.28
CA ASP A 13 -25.31 -11.68 3.39
C ASP A 13 -25.77 -10.50 4.26
N HIS A 14 -27.07 -10.32 4.40
CA HIS A 14 -27.64 -9.27 5.24
C HIS A 14 -27.31 -9.47 6.74
N ASP A 15 -27.19 -10.72 7.21
CA ASP A 15 -26.89 -11.03 8.61
C ASP A 15 -25.42 -10.67 8.96
N LEU A 16 -24.52 -10.71 7.97
CA LEU A 16 -23.14 -10.23 8.14
C LEU A 16 -23.09 -8.71 8.35
N TRP A 17 -23.93 -7.96 7.63
CA TRP A 17 -24.01 -6.50 7.78
C TRP A 17 -24.51 -6.12 9.19
N ASP A 18 -25.52 -6.82 9.69
CA ASP A 18 -26.08 -6.56 11.02
C ASP A 18 -25.04 -6.80 12.13
N ILE A 19 -24.20 -7.84 12.00
CA ILE A 19 -23.11 -8.12 12.95
C ILE A 19 -22.02 -7.04 12.91
N ILE A 20 -21.74 -6.48 11.74
CA ILE A 20 -20.73 -5.41 11.57
C ILE A 20 -21.24 -4.08 12.13
N VAL A 21 -22.52 -3.76 11.95
CA VAL A 21 -23.10 -2.47 12.35
C VAL A 21 -23.54 -2.45 13.80
N PHE A 22 -24.22 -3.51 14.26
CA PHE A 22 -24.82 -3.54 15.59
C PHE A 22 -23.92 -4.24 16.61
N GLY A 23 -22.95 -5.04 16.16
CA GLY A 23 -22.02 -5.77 17.02
C GLY A 23 -22.61 -7.03 17.64
N LEU A 24 -21.74 -7.81 18.28
CA LEU A 24 -22.12 -9.04 18.99
C LEU A 24 -22.64 -8.71 20.39
N GLU A 25 -23.94 -8.89 20.62
CA GLU A 25 -24.49 -8.91 21.98
C GLU A 25 -24.25 -10.28 22.62
N PHE A 26 -23.25 -10.37 23.51
CA PHE A 26 -23.13 -11.53 24.39
C PHE A 26 -24.30 -11.55 25.39
N PRO A 27 -24.90 -12.72 25.69
CA PRO A 27 -25.63 -12.88 26.92
C PRO A 27 -24.65 -12.63 28.07
N LYS A 28 -24.80 -11.50 28.76
CA LYS A 28 -24.02 -11.19 29.96
C LYS A 28 -24.49 -12.09 31.08
N GLU A 29 -23.86 -13.24 31.27
CA GLU A 29 -23.86 -13.92 32.56
C GLU A 29 -22.51 -14.56 32.88
N ASN A 30 -22.22 -14.58 34.18
CA ASN A 30 -20.90 -14.40 34.76
C ASN A 30 -20.21 -15.75 35.09
N VAL A 31 -18.87 -15.71 34.99
CA VAL A 31 -17.90 -16.29 35.94
C VAL A 31 -17.47 -17.76 35.83
N SER A 32 -16.13 -17.88 35.82
CA SER A 32 -15.25 -18.98 36.25
C SER A 32 -15.04 -20.19 35.33
N ASN A 33 -13.80 -20.29 34.86
CA ASN A 33 -13.08 -21.48 34.40
C ASN A 33 -13.91 -22.77 34.18
N SER A 34 -14.19 -23.08 32.93
CA SER A 34 -13.67 -24.26 32.23
C SER A 34 -14.46 -24.46 30.94
N ARG A 35 -13.77 -24.53 29.80
CA ARG A 35 -14.29 -25.08 28.54
C ARG A 35 -15.71 -24.60 28.19
N ILE A 36 -15.87 -23.28 27.98
CA ILE A 36 -17.15 -22.66 27.57
C ILE A 36 -17.67 -23.44 26.35
N ARG A 37 -18.72 -24.22 26.57
CA ARG A 37 -19.41 -24.97 25.52
C ARG A 37 -20.40 -23.99 24.91
N TYR A 38 -19.95 -23.25 23.91
CA TYR A 38 -20.83 -22.36 23.14
C TYR A 38 -22.03 -23.16 22.63
N ASN A 39 -23.22 -22.58 22.78
CA ASN A 39 -24.40 -23.13 22.13
C ASN A 39 -24.31 -22.91 20.61
N GLU A 40 -25.15 -23.59 19.83
CA GLU A 40 -25.00 -23.59 18.36
C GLU A 40 -25.29 -22.21 17.74
N LYS A 41 -26.13 -21.41 18.39
CA LYS A 41 -26.39 -20.03 18.01
C LYS A 41 -25.17 -19.12 18.26
N GLU A 42 -24.50 -19.27 19.41
CA GLU A 42 -23.27 -18.55 19.75
C GLU A 42 -22.11 -18.92 18.83
N LYS A 43 -21.99 -20.20 18.47
CA LYS A 43 -20.99 -20.64 17.49
C LYS A 43 -21.26 -20.04 16.11
N GLU A 44 -22.51 -19.99 15.67
CA GLU A 44 -22.86 -19.41 14.38
C GLU A 44 -22.59 -17.91 14.33
N MET A 45 -22.91 -17.20 15.41
CA MET A 45 -22.54 -15.79 15.59
C MET A 45 -21.03 -15.54 15.54
N LEU A 46 -20.23 -16.40 16.18
CA LEU A 46 -18.76 -16.31 16.11
C LEU A 46 -18.23 -16.61 14.70
N ARG A 47 -18.84 -17.56 13.98
CA ARG A 47 -18.50 -17.87 12.58
C ARG A 47 -18.79 -16.68 11.67
N LEU A 48 -19.95 -16.05 11.81
CA LEU A 48 -20.33 -14.87 11.04
C LEU A 48 -19.40 -13.68 11.34
N ASN A 49 -19.05 -13.43 12.60
CA ASN A 49 -18.07 -12.39 12.95
C ASN A 49 -16.67 -12.69 12.38
N ALA A 50 -16.24 -13.96 12.37
CA ALA A 50 -14.97 -14.36 11.74
C ALA A 50 -14.98 -14.16 10.22
N LYS A 51 -16.09 -14.51 9.55
CA LYS A 51 -16.30 -14.27 8.11
C LYS A 51 -16.29 -12.78 7.79
N ALA A 52 -17.04 -11.97 8.53
CA ALA A 52 -17.08 -10.52 8.42
C ALA A 52 -15.67 -9.90 8.57
N LYS A 53 -14.91 -10.33 9.58
CA LYS A 53 -13.54 -9.88 9.83
C LYS A 53 -12.58 -10.24 8.69
N HIS A 54 -12.68 -11.45 8.16
CA HIS A 54 -11.87 -11.88 7.01
C HIS A 54 -12.17 -11.02 5.77
N LEU A 55 -13.46 -10.82 5.48
CA LEU A 55 -13.90 -10.00 4.36
C LEU A 55 -13.40 -8.55 4.47
N MET A 56 -13.51 -7.98 5.67
CA MET A 56 -12.98 -6.66 6.01
C MET A 56 -11.46 -6.58 5.79
N PHE A 57 -10.68 -7.55 6.28
CA PHE A 57 -9.24 -7.56 6.05
C PHE A 57 -8.84 -7.72 4.58
N CYS A 58 -9.61 -8.49 3.82
CA CYS A 58 -9.37 -8.66 2.38
C CYS A 58 -9.71 -7.41 1.57
N ALA A 59 -10.64 -6.58 2.04
CA ALA A 59 -11.07 -5.37 1.34
C ALA A 59 -10.11 -4.17 1.50
N TRP A 60 -9.19 -4.19 2.48
CA TRP A 60 -8.37 -3.03 2.83
C TRP A 60 -6.85 -3.22 2.65
N ASN A 61 -6.17 -2.11 2.35
CA ASN A 61 -4.72 -2.06 2.12
C ASN A 61 -3.92 -2.15 3.45
N TYR A 62 -2.66 -2.59 3.35
CA TYR A 62 -1.69 -2.78 4.43
C TYR A 62 -1.56 -1.56 5.37
N ASN A 63 -1.62 -0.33 4.85
CA ASN A 63 -1.51 0.88 5.69
C ASN A 63 -2.65 1.07 6.69
N VAL A 64 -3.85 0.56 6.35
CA VAL A 64 -5.03 0.59 7.23
C VAL A 64 -5.00 -0.62 8.16
N PHE A 65 -4.46 -1.74 7.69
CA PHE A 65 -4.35 -3.00 8.43
C PHE A 65 -3.67 -2.83 9.80
N ASP A 66 -2.54 -2.12 9.88
CA ASP A 66 -1.83 -1.92 11.15
C ASP A 66 -2.68 -1.23 12.23
N ARG A 67 -3.67 -0.42 11.83
CA ARG A 67 -4.57 0.30 12.75
C ARG A 67 -5.76 -0.53 13.22
N ILE A 68 -6.19 -1.50 12.41
CA ILE A 68 -7.36 -2.33 12.66
C ILE A 68 -7.02 -3.78 13.07
N SER A 69 -5.76 -4.21 12.92
CA SER A 69 -5.29 -5.58 13.19
C SER A 69 -5.51 -6.05 14.62
N SER A 70 -5.49 -5.12 15.58
CA SER A 70 -5.73 -5.38 17.00
C SER A 70 -7.20 -5.61 17.37
N CYS A 71 -8.14 -5.32 16.45
CA CYS A 71 -9.56 -5.48 16.72
C CYS A 71 -9.94 -6.96 16.78
N ILE A 72 -10.78 -7.30 17.74
CA ILE A 72 -11.26 -8.67 17.96
C ILE A 72 -12.55 -8.87 17.16
N LEU A 73 -13.44 -7.87 17.17
CA LEU A 73 -14.76 -7.91 16.54
C LEU A 73 -14.80 -7.15 15.22
N ALA A 74 -15.66 -7.58 14.29
CA ALA A 74 -15.87 -6.88 13.03
C ALA A 74 -16.45 -5.46 13.26
N LYS A 75 -17.30 -5.29 14.29
CA LYS A 75 -17.80 -4.00 14.74
C LYS A 75 -16.69 -3.03 15.19
N GLU A 76 -15.70 -3.53 15.94
CA GLU A 76 -14.55 -2.70 16.37
C GLU A 76 -13.71 -2.24 15.17
N ILE A 77 -13.58 -3.09 14.15
CA ILE A 77 -12.93 -2.72 12.88
C ILE A 77 -13.72 -1.61 12.20
N TRP A 78 -15.05 -1.75 12.12
CA TRP A 78 -15.94 -0.76 11.52
C TRP A 78 -15.83 0.60 12.19
N ASP A 79 -15.98 0.64 13.52
CA ASP A 79 -15.97 1.89 14.30
C ASP A 79 -14.62 2.60 14.20
N ARG A 80 -13.51 1.85 14.16
CA ARG A 80 -12.17 2.43 13.96
C ARG A 80 -11.98 3.01 12.56
N LEU A 81 -12.57 2.38 11.56
CA LEU A 81 -12.48 2.89 10.19
C LEU A 81 -13.30 4.15 10.04
N GLU A 82 -14.51 4.19 10.59
CA GLU A 82 -15.31 5.41 10.63
C GLU A 82 -14.50 6.57 11.23
N HIS A 83 -13.81 6.32 12.35
CA HIS A 83 -12.94 7.30 12.99
C HIS A 83 -11.71 7.72 12.16
N ILE A 84 -11.00 6.77 11.54
CA ILE A 84 -9.82 7.06 10.69
C ILE A 84 -10.21 7.94 9.49
N TYR A 85 -11.40 7.73 8.96
CA TYR A 85 -11.89 8.39 7.75
C TYR A 85 -12.48 9.76 8.04
N GLU A 86 -13.13 9.95 9.20
CA GLU A 86 -13.52 11.26 9.70
C GLU A 86 -12.32 12.20 9.87
N GLU A 87 -11.15 11.68 10.27
CA GLU A 87 -9.94 12.46 10.49
C GLU A 87 -9.15 12.81 9.22
N ASN A 88 -9.28 12.05 8.11
CA ASN A 88 -8.33 12.08 6.97
C ASN A 88 -8.95 12.27 5.57
N ASN A 89 -10.06 13.02 5.46
CA ASN A 89 -10.92 13.18 4.27
C ASN A 89 -10.26 13.45 2.87
N GLY A 90 -8.96 13.74 2.76
CA GLY A 90 -8.27 14.07 1.50
C GLY A 90 -7.53 12.91 0.79
N GLU A 91 -6.63 12.20 1.49
CA GLU A 91 -5.75 11.18 0.87
C GLU A 91 -6.48 9.87 0.57
N VAL A 92 -7.51 9.59 1.35
CA VAL A 92 -8.32 8.38 1.29
C VAL A 92 -9.08 8.22 -0.02
N THR A 93 -9.59 9.32 -0.59
CA THR A 93 -10.37 9.31 -1.83
C THR A 93 -9.52 8.83 -3.03
N SER A 94 -8.22 9.10 -3.02
CA SER A 94 -7.28 8.61 -4.04
C SER A 94 -7.01 7.11 -3.91
N LEU A 95 -6.96 6.58 -2.68
CA LEU A 95 -6.77 5.16 -2.41
C LEU A 95 -8.04 4.34 -2.69
N CYS A 96 -9.23 4.89 -2.41
CA CYS A 96 -10.51 4.26 -2.75
C CYS A 96 -10.65 4.03 -4.25
N HIS A 97 -10.30 5.01 -5.10
CA HIS A 97 -10.34 4.82 -6.56
C HIS A 97 -9.32 3.78 -7.06
N LYS A 98 -8.15 3.65 -6.39
CA LYS A 98 -7.18 2.58 -6.72
C LYS A 98 -7.68 1.20 -6.31
N LEU A 99 -8.43 1.10 -5.20
CA LEU A 99 -9.05 -0.15 -4.75
C LEU A 99 -10.23 -0.55 -5.63
N GLU A 100 -11.02 0.42 -6.14
CA GLU A 100 -12.12 0.17 -7.10
C GLU A 100 -11.63 -0.60 -8.33
N HIS A 101 -10.50 -0.20 -8.91
CA HIS A 101 -9.92 -0.86 -10.09
C HIS A 101 -9.45 -2.29 -9.80
N ILE A 102 -8.84 -2.53 -8.65
CA ILE A 102 -8.33 -3.86 -8.27
C ILE A 102 -9.47 -4.83 -7.95
N TYR A 103 -10.59 -4.31 -7.44
CA TYR A 103 -11.73 -5.09 -6.99
C TYR A 103 -12.65 -5.53 -8.14
N GLU A 104 -12.96 -4.63 -9.08
CA GLU A 104 -13.76 -4.94 -10.27
C GLU A 104 -13.12 -6.01 -11.17
N GLU A 105 -11.78 -6.06 -11.23
CA GLU A 105 -11.06 -7.04 -12.04
C GLU A 105 -10.98 -8.45 -11.44
N ASN A 106 -11.19 -8.62 -10.13
CA ASN A 106 -10.86 -9.86 -9.44
C ASN A 106 -12.04 -10.64 -8.84
N ASN A 107 -13.19 -10.03 -8.57
CA ASN A 107 -14.14 -10.64 -7.62
C ASN A 107 -15.55 -10.97 -8.12
N VAL A 108 -16.04 -10.35 -9.20
CA VAL A 108 -17.47 -10.49 -9.56
C VAL A 108 -17.83 -11.90 -10.06
N GLU A 109 -16.97 -12.55 -10.85
CA GLU A 109 -17.24 -13.90 -11.38
C GLU A 109 -16.88 -15.01 -10.37
N VAL A 110 -15.75 -14.88 -9.66
CA VAL A 110 -15.23 -15.94 -8.77
C VAL A 110 -16.06 -16.06 -7.50
N THR A 111 -16.53 -14.94 -6.93
CA THR A 111 -17.34 -14.95 -5.71
C THR A 111 -18.72 -15.57 -5.97
N SER A 112 -19.36 -15.25 -7.10
CA SER A 112 -20.61 -15.88 -7.52
C SER A 112 -20.45 -17.39 -7.74
N LEU A 113 -19.36 -17.83 -8.37
CA LEU A 113 -19.10 -19.25 -8.60
C LEU A 113 -18.82 -20.03 -7.30
N CYS A 114 -18.09 -19.45 -6.34
CA CYS A 114 -17.79 -20.10 -5.06
C CYS A 114 -19.00 -20.14 -4.10
N LEU A 115 -19.89 -19.15 -4.14
CA LEU A 115 -21.13 -19.15 -3.34
C LEU A 115 -22.12 -20.20 -3.83
N MET A 116 -22.30 -20.34 -5.15
CA MET A 116 -23.13 -21.40 -5.73
C MET A 116 -22.60 -22.81 -5.42
N ALA A 117 -21.28 -23.01 -5.42
CA ALA A 117 -20.65 -24.29 -5.04
C ALA A 117 -20.93 -24.70 -3.59
N ARG A 118 -21.08 -23.72 -2.69
CA ARG A 118 -21.29 -23.96 -1.26
C ARG A 118 -22.76 -24.25 -0.95
N GLU A 119 -23.70 -23.58 -1.62
CA GLU A 119 -25.13 -23.86 -1.48
C GLU A 119 -25.50 -25.29 -1.93
N VAL A 120 -24.82 -25.83 -2.94
CA VAL A 120 -25.00 -27.24 -3.37
C VAL A 120 -24.49 -28.21 -2.29
N SER A 121 -23.38 -27.90 -1.63
CA SER A 121 -22.80 -28.75 -0.57
C SER A 121 -23.57 -28.70 0.75
N GLU A 122 -24.27 -27.61 1.07
CA GLU A 122 -25.05 -27.46 2.31
C GLU A 122 -26.41 -28.20 2.23
N ARG A 123 -27.00 -28.36 1.03
CA ARG A 123 -28.24 -29.14 0.80
C ARG A 123 -28.10 -30.64 1.08
N GLU A 124 -26.88 -31.18 1.08
CA GLU A 124 -26.60 -32.59 1.40
C GLU A 124 -26.66 -32.91 2.91
N SER A 125 -26.78 -31.91 3.79
CA SER A 125 -26.65 -32.10 5.25
C SER A 125 -27.94 -32.13 6.07
N ASP A 126 -29.10 -31.88 5.44
CA ASP A 126 -30.40 -31.79 6.12
C ASP A 126 -31.37 -32.95 5.76
N GLU A 127 -30.94 -34.21 5.88
CA GLU A 127 -31.89 -35.36 5.91
C GLU A 127 -31.54 -36.35 7.03
N GLU A 128 -31.96 -36.03 8.26
CA GLU A 128 -32.32 -37.06 9.25
C GLU A 128 -33.83 -37.35 9.13
N ASP A 129 -34.21 -38.36 8.33
CA ASP A 129 -35.34 -39.21 8.73
C ASP A 129 -35.19 -40.64 8.19
N ALA A 130 -35.57 -41.60 9.03
CA ALA A 130 -35.39 -43.01 8.83
C ALA A 130 -36.47 -43.60 7.91
N SER A 131 -36.16 -43.89 6.65
CA SER A 131 -36.67 -45.09 5.96
C SER A 131 -35.93 -45.38 4.66
N LYS A 132 -35.76 -46.68 4.37
CA LYS A 132 -35.09 -47.18 3.17
C LYS A 132 -35.81 -46.72 1.90
N GLU A 133 -35.15 -45.89 1.11
CA GLU A 133 -35.17 -46.03 -0.35
C GLU A 133 -33.80 -45.62 -0.88
N ARG A 134 -33.32 -46.36 -1.87
CA ARG A 134 -31.97 -46.24 -2.40
C ARG A 134 -31.94 -44.94 -3.21
N ASN A 135 -31.47 -43.82 -2.62
CA ASN A 135 -31.27 -42.56 -3.34
C ASN A 135 -30.23 -42.78 -4.43
N GLU A 136 -30.72 -43.00 -5.64
CA GLU A 136 -29.94 -42.89 -6.86
C GLU A 136 -29.70 -41.38 -7.04
N VAL A 137 -28.50 -40.91 -6.69
CA VAL A 137 -28.06 -39.52 -6.93
C VAL A 137 -28.45 -39.18 -8.37
N SER A 138 -29.30 -38.18 -8.55
CA SER A 138 -29.77 -37.80 -9.88
C SER A 138 -28.55 -37.40 -10.72
N TYR A 139 -28.36 -38.06 -11.86
CA TYR A 139 -27.24 -37.77 -12.77
C TYR A 139 -27.18 -36.28 -13.16
N ASP A 140 -28.30 -35.57 -13.11
CA ASP A 140 -28.40 -34.14 -13.39
C ASP A 140 -27.62 -33.28 -12.38
N GLU A 141 -27.64 -33.62 -11.09
CA GLU A 141 -26.93 -32.88 -10.03
C GLU A 141 -25.41 -33.06 -10.12
N PHE A 142 -24.97 -34.27 -10.50
CA PHE A 142 -23.56 -34.52 -10.80
C PHE A 142 -23.08 -33.77 -12.05
N ILE A 143 -23.94 -33.64 -13.08
CA ILE A 143 -23.61 -32.89 -14.30
C ILE A 143 -23.41 -31.40 -13.98
N GLU A 144 -24.26 -30.80 -13.16
CA GLU A 144 -24.12 -29.39 -12.74
C GLU A 144 -22.81 -29.13 -12.00
N VAL A 145 -22.41 -30.04 -11.10
CA VAL A 145 -21.12 -29.96 -10.38
C VAL A 145 -19.94 -30.06 -11.35
N VAL A 146 -19.99 -30.97 -12.33
CA VAL A 146 -18.93 -31.14 -13.32
C VAL A 146 -18.79 -29.91 -14.23
N ASP A 147 -19.90 -29.31 -14.65
CA ASP A 147 -19.90 -28.09 -15.46
C ASP A 147 -19.30 -26.92 -14.68
N MET A 148 -19.60 -26.82 -13.38
CA MET A 148 -19.03 -25.82 -12.50
C MET A 148 -17.51 -25.96 -12.37
N TYR A 149 -16.99 -27.15 -12.08
CA TYR A 149 -15.54 -27.38 -12.03
C TYR A 149 -14.87 -27.09 -13.38
N THR A 150 -15.56 -27.37 -14.49
CA THR A 150 -15.07 -27.07 -15.83
C THR A 150 -14.91 -25.56 -16.05
N LEU A 151 -15.88 -24.74 -15.59
CA LEU A 151 -15.81 -23.28 -15.63
C LEU A 151 -14.66 -22.74 -14.77
N ILE A 152 -14.50 -23.26 -13.54
CA ILE A 152 -13.41 -22.86 -12.64
C ILE A 152 -12.04 -23.18 -13.26
N ILE A 153 -11.87 -24.37 -13.84
CA ILE A 153 -10.64 -24.76 -14.52
C ILE A 153 -10.34 -23.83 -15.70
N SER A 154 -11.37 -23.48 -16.49
CA SER A 154 -11.24 -22.53 -17.61
C SER A 154 -10.78 -21.15 -17.14
N TYR A 155 -11.40 -20.63 -16.07
CA TYR A 155 -11.03 -19.35 -15.46
C TYR A 155 -9.57 -19.36 -14.99
N LEU A 156 -9.18 -20.36 -14.19
CA LEU A 156 -7.82 -20.46 -13.66
C LEU A 156 -6.78 -20.56 -14.78
N LYS A 157 -7.11 -21.31 -15.85
CA LYS A 157 -6.24 -21.42 -17.03
C LYS A 157 -6.05 -20.08 -17.72
N ASN A 158 -7.11 -19.28 -17.87
CA ASN A 158 -7.00 -17.93 -18.42
C ASN A 158 -6.20 -17.01 -17.50
N LYS A 159 -6.40 -17.09 -16.17
CA LYS A 159 -5.65 -16.28 -15.21
C LYS A 159 -4.15 -16.60 -15.23
N ILE A 160 -3.79 -17.88 -15.28
CA ILE A 160 -2.40 -18.32 -15.46
C ILE A 160 -1.82 -17.76 -16.76
N LYS A 161 -2.60 -17.78 -17.84
CA LYS A 161 -2.18 -17.20 -19.13
C LYS A 161 -1.91 -15.70 -19.02
N CYS A 162 -2.80 -14.91 -18.40
CA CYS A 162 -2.60 -13.48 -18.19
C CYS A 162 -1.37 -13.20 -17.31
N LEU A 163 -1.24 -13.89 -16.17
CA LEU A 163 -0.08 -13.75 -15.27
C LEU A 163 1.23 -14.13 -15.96
N THR A 164 1.20 -15.05 -16.93
CA THR A 164 2.39 -15.40 -17.72
C THR A 164 2.80 -14.25 -18.65
N VAL A 165 1.84 -13.54 -19.25
CA VAL A 165 2.11 -12.36 -20.09
C VAL A 165 2.70 -11.23 -19.25
N GLU A 166 2.05 -10.90 -18.13
CA GLU A 166 2.51 -9.84 -17.23
C GLU A 166 3.93 -10.10 -16.68
N ASN A 167 4.24 -11.36 -16.31
CA ASN A 167 5.59 -11.73 -15.89
C ASN A 167 6.65 -11.53 -16.98
N ASN A 168 6.31 -11.79 -18.26
CA ASN A 168 7.23 -11.55 -19.36
C ASN A 168 7.46 -10.06 -19.60
N GLU A 169 6.43 -9.24 -19.48
CA GLU A 169 6.54 -7.77 -19.57
C GLU A 169 7.41 -7.22 -18.44
N LEU A 170 7.19 -7.66 -17.20
CA LEU A 170 8.03 -7.29 -16.05
C LEU A 170 9.49 -7.71 -16.27
N LYS A 171 9.73 -8.90 -16.83
CA LYS A 171 11.08 -9.37 -17.15
C LYS A 171 11.76 -8.49 -18.21
N ILE A 172 11.04 -8.05 -19.23
CA ILE A 172 11.54 -7.10 -20.23
C ILE A 172 11.86 -5.74 -19.57
N ASN A 173 10.97 -5.22 -18.71
CA ASN A 173 11.20 -3.97 -17.99
C ASN A 173 12.43 -4.02 -17.07
N ILE A 174 12.67 -5.16 -16.41
CA ILE A 174 13.89 -5.38 -15.63
C ILE A 174 15.13 -5.33 -16.52
N SER A 175 15.07 -5.86 -17.75
CA SER A 175 16.21 -5.82 -18.68
C SER A 175 16.51 -4.42 -19.23
N SER A 176 15.50 -3.58 -19.47
CA SER A 176 15.68 -2.18 -19.89
C SER A 176 16.17 -1.27 -18.75
N MET A 177 16.03 -1.71 -17.50
CA MET A 177 16.57 -1.05 -16.31
C MET A 177 18.11 -0.90 -16.34
N ASN A 178 18.82 -1.60 -17.24
CA ASN A 178 20.25 -1.39 -17.53
C ASN A 178 20.59 0.06 -17.95
N GLU A 179 19.64 0.81 -18.52
CA GLU A 179 19.86 2.25 -18.81
C GLU A 179 20.12 3.07 -17.53
N ASN A 180 19.55 2.66 -16.39
CA ASN A 180 19.80 3.33 -15.12
C ASN A 180 21.21 3.05 -14.59
N GLU A 181 21.80 1.92 -14.96
CA GLU A 181 23.17 1.56 -14.58
C GLU A 181 24.18 2.44 -15.33
N SER A 182 23.97 2.66 -16.63
CA SER A 182 24.75 3.63 -17.41
C SER A 182 24.61 5.07 -16.89
N LYS A 183 23.38 5.52 -16.58
CA LYS A 183 23.15 6.84 -15.96
C LYS A 183 23.84 6.98 -14.60
N LYS A 184 23.94 5.90 -13.82
CA LYS A 184 24.64 5.89 -12.53
C LYS A 184 26.15 6.07 -12.69
N GLU A 185 26.74 5.48 -13.74
CA GLU A 185 28.15 5.70 -14.08
C GLU A 185 28.42 7.15 -14.49
N GLU A 186 27.55 7.74 -15.32
CA GLU A 186 27.65 9.14 -15.76
C GLU A 186 27.57 10.12 -14.59
N ILE A 187 26.63 9.90 -13.65
CA ILE A 187 26.55 10.66 -12.39
C ILE A 187 27.85 10.54 -11.58
N GLY A 188 28.49 9.36 -11.60
CA GLY A 188 29.77 9.13 -10.95
C GLY A 188 30.91 9.97 -11.53
N LEU A 189 30.94 10.14 -12.86
CA LEU A 189 31.92 10.97 -13.56
C LEU A 189 31.69 12.47 -13.26
N LEU A 190 30.45 12.94 -13.39
CA LEU A 190 30.09 14.33 -13.10
C LEU A 190 30.42 14.73 -11.65
N LYS A 191 30.19 13.84 -10.69
CA LYS A 191 30.57 14.08 -9.29
C LYS A 191 32.08 14.25 -9.10
N LYS A 192 32.89 13.45 -9.80
CA LYS A 192 34.36 13.59 -9.75
C LYS A 192 34.81 14.92 -10.36
N GLU A 193 34.22 15.30 -11.50
CA GLU A 193 34.53 16.56 -12.18
C GLU A 193 34.17 17.78 -11.33
N ILE A 194 32.98 17.81 -10.72
CA ILE A 194 32.59 18.85 -9.75
C ILE A 194 33.58 18.93 -8.57
N SER A 195 34.06 17.78 -8.07
CA SER A 195 35.04 17.78 -6.98
C SER A 195 36.38 18.38 -7.40
N CYS A 196 36.83 18.12 -8.63
CA CYS A 196 38.04 18.73 -9.18
C CYS A 196 37.88 20.24 -9.35
N LEU A 197 36.81 20.67 -10.01
CA LEU A 197 36.51 22.09 -10.23
C LEU A 197 36.39 22.86 -8.90
N SER A 198 35.78 22.25 -7.88
CA SER A 198 35.69 22.86 -6.56
C SER A 198 37.07 23.10 -5.92
N LYS A 199 38.02 22.17 -6.07
CA LYS A 199 39.39 22.36 -5.55
C LYS A 199 40.14 23.44 -6.31
N GLU A 200 39.95 23.48 -7.62
CA GLU A 200 40.57 24.47 -8.50
C GLU A 200 40.03 25.87 -8.22
N TYR A 201 38.72 25.99 -7.97
CA TYR A 201 38.08 27.21 -7.51
C TYR A 201 38.68 27.72 -6.18
N GLU A 202 38.85 26.85 -5.19
CA GLU A 202 39.47 27.25 -3.91
C GLU A 202 40.94 27.68 -4.09
N SER A 203 41.69 27.02 -4.99
CA SER A 203 43.05 27.43 -5.31
C SER A 203 43.10 28.84 -5.93
N LEU A 204 42.26 29.08 -6.95
CA LEU A 204 42.18 30.38 -7.62
C LEU A 204 41.72 31.49 -6.67
N LYS A 205 40.80 31.18 -5.76
CA LYS A 205 40.35 32.11 -4.73
C LYS A 205 41.49 32.52 -3.80
N ASN A 206 42.31 31.57 -3.36
CA ASN A 206 43.50 31.87 -2.55
C ASN A 206 44.51 32.75 -3.30
N GLU A 207 44.74 32.48 -4.59
CA GLU A 207 45.63 33.31 -5.44
C GLU A 207 45.11 34.74 -5.58
N LEU A 208 43.80 34.91 -5.75
CA LEU A 208 43.15 36.22 -5.83
C LEU A 208 43.32 37.02 -4.53
N ASP A 209 43.17 36.37 -3.37
CA ASP A 209 43.36 37.02 -2.07
C ASP A 209 44.80 37.51 -1.89
N ILE A 210 45.79 36.71 -2.30
CA ILE A 210 47.23 37.10 -2.28
C ILE A 210 47.48 38.30 -3.19
N LEU A 211 46.90 38.29 -4.40
CA LEU A 211 47.07 39.38 -5.36
C LEU A 211 46.44 40.68 -4.83
N ASN A 212 45.26 40.60 -4.21
CA ASN A 212 44.61 41.76 -3.58
C ASN A 212 45.46 42.37 -2.47
N MET A 213 46.02 41.54 -1.57
CA MET A 213 46.95 42.02 -0.53
C MET A 213 48.18 42.71 -1.14
N SER A 214 48.72 42.15 -2.22
CA SER A 214 49.88 42.72 -2.92
C SER A 214 49.56 44.07 -3.58
N LEU A 215 48.34 44.21 -4.13
CA LEU A 215 47.87 45.43 -4.74
C LEU A 215 47.68 46.54 -3.70
N GLU A 216 47.10 46.21 -2.55
CA GLU A 216 46.89 47.13 -1.42
C GLU A 216 48.23 47.67 -0.87
N LEU A 217 49.21 46.78 -0.67
CA LEU A 217 50.58 47.20 -0.32
C LEU A 217 51.20 48.10 -1.39
N SER A 218 51.02 47.79 -2.67
CA SER A 218 51.56 48.61 -3.76
C SER A 218 50.92 49.99 -3.82
N THR A 219 49.63 50.12 -3.48
CA THR A 219 48.96 51.42 -3.42
C THR A 219 49.48 52.25 -2.26
N ASP A 220 49.66 51.65 -1.08
CA ASP A 220 50.20 52.32 0.11
C ASP A 220 51.61 52.87 -0.14
N PHE A 221 52.49 52.04 -0.71
CA PHE A 221 53.85 52.46 -1.08
C PHE A 221 53.85 53.62 -2.07
N LYS A 222 52.91 53.63 -3.03
CA LYS A 222 52.81 54.70 -4.02
C LYS A 222 52.41 56.02 -3.36
N GLU A 223 51.43 55.99 -2.46
CA GLU A 223 51.00 57.18 -1.71
C GLU A 223 52.10 57.75 -0.82
N GLU A 224 52.84 56.89 -0.11
CA GLU A 224 53.96 57.31 0.73
C GLU A 224 55.08 57.95 -0.09
N ASN A 225 55.41 57.37 -1.25
CA ASN A 225 56.42 57.91 -2.14
C ASN A 225 56.00 59.27 -2.74
N GLU A 226 54.71 59.47 -3.03
CA GLU A 226 54.18 60.78 -3.43
C GLU A 226 54.31 61.81 -2.30
N LYS A 227 54.04 61.44 -1.05
CA LYS A 227 54.25 62.32 0.13
C LYS A 227 55.72 62.71 0.29
N LEU A 228 56.63 61.73 0.26
CA LEU A 228 58.08 61.96 0.37
C LEU A 228 58.59 62.87 -0.74
N LYS A 229 58.08 62.72 -1.96
CA LYS A 229 58.46 63.59 -3.09
C LYS A 229 58.11 65.05 -2.84
N ILE A 230 56.91 65.31 -2.30
CA ILE A 230 56.47 66.67 -1.94
C ILE A 230 57.40 67.25 -0.85
N GLU A 231 57.75 66.46 0.16
CA GLU A 231 58.60 66.90 1.29
C GLU A 231 60.03 67.23 0.84
N VAL A 232 60.62 66.39 -0.03
CA VAL A 232 61.94 66.65 -0.64
C VAL A 232 61.93 67.94 -1.47
N ASP A 233 60.89 68.17 -2.27
CA ASP A 233 60.78 69.38 -3.08
C ASP A 233 60.59 70.64 -2.23
N ALA A 234 59.96 70.53 -1.05
CA ALA A 234 59.88 71.62 -0.08
C ALA A 234 61.25 71.94 0.53
N LEU A 235 62.01 70.94 0.97
CA LEU A 235 63.35 71.11 1.53
C LEU A 235 64.33 71.74 0.54
N LYS A 236 64.30 71.33 -0.74
CA LYS A 236 65.15 71.91 -1.79
C LYS A 236 64.94 73.41 -2.01
N LYS A 237 63.77 73.96 -1.65
CA LYS A 237 63.50 75.40 -1.75
C LYS A 237 64.03 76.20 -0.57
N MET A 238 64.42 75.53 0.53
CA MET A 238 64.87 76.19 1.76
C MET A 238 66.39 76.44 1.80
N PHE A 239 67.17 75.78 0.94
CA PHE A 239 68.63 75.90 0.84
C PHE A 239 69.02 76.48 -0.52
#